data_AF-A0A653DRV3-F1
#
_entry.id   AF-A0A653DRV3-F1
#
_cell.length_a   1.000
_cell.length_b   1.000
_cell.length_c   1.000
_cell.angle_alpha   90.00
_cell.angle_beta   90.00
_cell.angle_gamma   90.00
#
_symmetry.space_group_name_H-M   'P 1'
#
loop_
_entity.id
_entity.type
_entity.pdbx_description
1 polymer ?
#
loop_
_entity_poly.entity_id
_entity_poly.type
_entity_poly.pdbx_seq_one_letter_code
_entity_poly.pdbx_strand_id
1 'polypeptide(L)'
;MEIDLEISDEDYVIEKAKNILNANPTEAKAWMLTAKTLYPNNFSVQFEAYMIEKNAGHVKEAAKCFSELILKFQQQPELWKEIEKVTAALRAESNSDDIENQFLCEMFRHISSEVQHKLLLFTAEHCEDTMEHCKLLLLLLQRFPTAISNNGPRLVETLISAEKHSVDGHYPINSYRRLLVCDLLPLLSSEDIKIELSSKMLYKLLHKAIEFYLYYLGFGSSPVQDNELKIEEPWSKLFGVLEFIGTQLGWEPYLINFGRDWSKEEYWQRILKFYQTKSKVPMDEKQLLFCVSLFFLKCLHEYIHSLTPESSPGQTPLTYLMVEAFND
;
A
#
# COMPACT_ATOMS: atom_id res chain seq x y z
N MET A 1 -31.71 -48.90 15.60
CA MET A 1 -32.61 -47.72 15.53
C MET A 1 -31.70 -46.58 15.13
N GLU A 2 -31.40 -46.54 13.83
CA GLU A 2 -30.60 -45.49 13.22
C GLU A 2 -31.44 -44.22 13.28
N ILE A 3 -30.84 -43.15 13.78
CA ILE A 3 -31.44 -41.83 13.78
C ILE A 3 -31.34 -41.37 12.32
N ASP A 4 -32.41 -41.58 11.55
CA ASP A 4 -32.63 -40.86 10.30
C ASP A 4 -32.65 -39.37 10.68
N LEU A 5 -31.49 -38.72 10.55
CA LEU A 5 -31.43 -37.27 10.50
C LEU A 5 -32.22 -36.88 9.26
N GLU A 6 -33.45 -36.39 9.44
CA GLU A 6 -34.22 -35.75 8.39
C GLU A 6 -33.35 -34.65 7.78
N ILE A 7 -32.70 -34.97 6.66
CA ILE A 7 -31.93 -34.01 5.87
C ILE A 7 -32.94 -32.95 5.43
N SER A 8 -32.70 -31.69 5.78
CA SER A 8 -33.54 -30.57 5.34
C SER A 8 -33.69 -30.62 3.82
N ASP A 9 -34.87 -30.31 3.29
CA ASP A 9 -35.13 -30.30 1.84
C ASP A 9 -34.07 -29.48 1.07
N GLU A 10 -33.52 -28.45 1.71
CA GLU A 10 -32.44 -27.59 1.22
C GLU A 10 -31.11 -28.36 1.08
N ASP A 11 -30.72 -29.11 2.11
CA ASP A 11 -29.50 -29.91 2.15
C ASP A 11 -29.59 -31.10 1.20
N TYR A 12 -30.78 -31.67 1.04
CA TYR A 12 -31.04 -32.76 0.09
C TYR A 12 -30.80 -32.31 -1.36
N VAL A 13 -31.28 -31.12 -1.73
CA VAL A 13 -31.10 -30.59 -3.10
C VAL A 13 -29.63 -30.22 -3.34
N ILE A 14 -28.92 -29.70 -2.33
CA ILE A 14 -27.47 -29.43 -2.36
C ILE A 14 -26.68 -30.72 -2.56
N GLU A 15 -26.95 -31.76 -1.77
CA GLU A 15 -26.25 -33.05 -1.85
C GLU A 15 -26.47 -33.73 -3.20
N LYS A 16 -27.71 -33.65 -3.72
CA LYS A 16 -28.05 -34.18 -5.04
C LYS A 16 -27.29 -33.45 -6.16
N ALA A 17 -27.15 -32.13 -6.08
CA ALA A 17 -26.36 -31.37 -7.05
C ALA A 17 -24.87 -31.73 -7.01
N LYS A 18 -24.29 -31.94 -5.81
CA LYS A 18 -22.89 -32.38 -5.63
C LYS A 18 -22.62 -33.75 -6.25
N ASN A 19 -23.49 -34.71 -5.98
CA ASN A 19 -23.32 -36.08 -6.48
C ASN A 19 -23.40 -36.17 -8.01
N ILE A 20 -24.21 -35.32 -8.62
CA ILE A 20 -24.38 -35.26 -10.08
C ILE A 20 -23.29 -34.41 -10.75
N LEU A 21 -22.59 -33.53 -10.02
CA LEU A 21 -21.60 -32.60 -10.59
C LEU A 21 -20.50 -33.30 -11.40
N ASN A 22 -19.99 -34.43 -10.90
CA ASN A 22 -18.96 -35.22 -11.57
C ASN A 22 -19.47 -36.01 -12.79
N ALA A 23 -20.78 -36.30 -12.84
CA ALA A 23 -21.39 -37.09 -13.90
C ALA A 23 -22.00 -36.22 -15.01
N ASN A 24 -22.66 -35.13 -14.64
CA ASN A 24 -23.32 -34.20 -15.55
C ASN A 24 -23.38 -32.77 -14.98
N PRO A 25 -22.42 -31.90 -15.31
CA PRO A 25 -22.36 -30.52 -14.83
C PRO A 25 -23.60 -29.68 -15.19
N THR A 26 -24.26 -29.97 -16.32
CA THR A 26 -25.44 -29.21 -16.77
C THR A 26 -26.66 -29.50 -15.90
N GLU A 27 -26.82 -30.77 -15.51
CA GLU A 27 -27.91 -31.21 -14.64
C GLU A 27 -27.70 -30.72 -13.21
N ALA A 28 -26.45 -30.75 -12.71
CA ALA A 28 -26.11 -30.14 -11.43
C ALA A 28 -26.44 -28.63 -11.39
N LYS A 29 -26.18 -27.90 -12.48
CA LYS A 29 -26.58 -26.48 -12.61
C LYS A 29 -28.10 -26.28 -12.61
N ALA A 30 -28.86 -27.17 -13.26
CA ALA A 30 -30.33 -27.10 -13.25
C ALA A 30 -30.90 -27.34 -11.83
N TRP A 31 -30.34 -28.30 -11.09
CA TRP A 31 -30.68 -28.52 -9.68
C TRP A 31 -30.35 -27.30 -8.81
N MET A 32 -29.20 -26.67 -9.02
CA MET A 32 -28.84 -25.44 -8.29
C MET A 32 -29.67 -24.22 -8.64
N LEU A 33 -30.03 -24.05 -9.91
CA LEU A 33 -30.96 -22.99 -10.30
C LEU A 33 -32.33 -23.18 -9.62
N THR A 34 -32.79 -24.42 -9.55
CA THR A 34 -34.04 -24.77 -8.85
C THR A 34 -33.94 -24.46 -7.36
N ALA A 35 -32.85 -24.88 -6.71
CA ALA A 35 -32.61 -24.58 -5.29
C ALA A 35 -32.54 -23.07 -5.02
N LYS A 36 -31.83 -22.30 -5.84
CA LYS A 36 -31.74 -20.83 -5.72
C LYS A 36 -33.10 -20.16 -5.86
N THR A 37 -34.01 -20.74 -6.65
CA THR A 37 -35.36 -20.22 -6.86
C THR A 37 -36.28 -20.57 -5.69
N LEU A 38 -36.17 -21.78 -5.14
CA LEU A 38 -36.97 -22.23 -4.01
C LEU A 38 -36.51 -21.61 -2.68
N TYR A 39 -35.20 -21.41 -2.51
CA TYR A 39 -34.57 -20.94 -1.27
C TYR A 39 -33.61 -19.76 -1.51
N PRO A 40 -34.11 -18.60 -2.00
CA PRO A 40 -33.26 -17.47 -2.42
C PRO A 40 -32.53 -16.75 -1.28
N ASN A 41 -32.96 -16.96 -0.03
CA ASN A 41 -32.38 -16.35 1.17
C ASN A 41 -31.64 -17.36 2.05
N ASN A 42 -31.43 -18.59 1.57
CA ASN A 42 -30.65 -19.58 2.29
C ASN A 42 -29.16 -19.43 1.96
N PHE A 43 -28.31 -19.31 2.99
CA PHE A 43 -26.88 -19.17 2.82
C PHE A 43 -26.25 -20.42 2.18
N SER A 44 -26.56 -21.62 2.67
CA SER A 44 -25.99 -22.89 2.20
C SER A 44 -26.21 -23.09 0.70
N VAL A 45 -27.41 -22.79 0.21
CA VAL A 45 -27.75 -22.92 -1.23
C VAL A 45 -26.98 -21.92 -2.09
N GLN A 46 -26.89 -20.66 -1.65
CA GLN A 46 -26.17 -19.62 -2.39
C GLN A 46 -24.65 -19.81 -2.35
N PHE A 47 -24.13 -20.27 -1.21
CA PHE A 47 -22.71 -20.56 -1.01
C PHE A 47 -22.29 -21.77 -1.84
N GLU A 48 -23.10 -22.83 -1.90
CA GLU A 48 -22.82 -23.97 -2.75
C GLU A 48 -22.82 -23.60 -4.24
N ALA A 49 -23.79 -22.79 -4.68
CA ALA A 49 -23.81 -22.30 -6.05
C ALA A 49 -22.54 -21.50 -6.41
N TYR A 50 -22.01 -20.71 -5.47
CA TYR A 50 -20.71 -20.06 -5.62
C TYR A 50 -19.56 -21.07 -5.72
N MET A 51 -19.51 -22.06 -4.83
CA MET A 51 -18.45 -23.08 -4.82
C MET A 51 -18.41 -23.91 -6.11
N ILE A 52 -19.57 -24.26 -6.67
CA ILE A 52 -19.67 -24.96 -7.94
C ILE A 52 -19.11 -24.12 -9.10
N GLU A 53 -19.46 -22.83 -9.17
CA GLU A 53 -18.96 -21.95 -10.23
C GLU A 53 -17.47 -21.62 -10.07
N LYS A 54 -16.98 -21.51 -8.81
CA LYS A 54 -15.54 -21.39 -8.50
C LYS A 54 -14.76 -22.61 -8.98
N ASN A 55 -15.20 -23.82 -8.61
CA ASN A 55 -14.55 -25.08 -9.00
C ASN A 55 -14.61 -25.33 -10.52
N ALA A 56 -15.62 -24.81 -11.19
CA ALA A 56 -15.75 -24.86 -12.64
C ALA A 56 -14.87 -23.83 -13.38
N GLY A 57 -14.21 -22.90 -12.67
CA GLY A 57 -13.39 -21.85 -13.27
C GLY A 57 -14.20 -20.75 -13.96
N HIS A 58 -15.51 -20.63 -13.69
CA HIS A 58 -16.35 -19.60 -14.29
C HIS A 58 -16.27 -18.29 -13.52
N VAL A 59 -15.27 -17.48 -13.88
CA VAL A 59 -14.92 -16.25 -13.16
C VAL A 59 -16.08 -15.26 -13.02
N LYS A 60 -16.86 -15.03 -14.09
CA LYS A 60 -17.93 -14.01 -14.11
C LYS A 60 -19.13 -14.43 -13.28
N GLU A 61 -19.51 -15.70 -13.38
CA GLU A 61 -20.62 -16.31 -12.65
C GLU A 61 -20.27 -16.42 -11.16
N ALA A 62 -19.05 -16.85 -10.84
CA ALA A 62 -18.53 -16.86 -9.48
C ALA A 62 -18.54 -15.46 -8.86
N ALA A 63 -18.08 -14.43 -9.59
CA ALA A 63 -18.10 -13.04 -9.13
C ALA A 63 -19.52 -12.52 -8.84
N LYS A 64 -20.52 -12.88 -9.66
CA LYS A 64 -21.93 -12.53 -9.42
C LYS A 64 -22.47 -13.19 -8.16
N CYS A 65 -22.30 -14.51 -8.02
CA CYS A 65 -22.73 -15.25 -6.83
C CYS A 65 -22.04 -14.70 -5.56
N PHE A 66 -20.74 -14.45 -5.64
CA PHE A 66 -19.98 -13.89 -4.52
C PHE A 66 -20.44 -12.47 -4.16
N SER A 67 -20.81 -11.64 -5.14
CA SER A 67 -21.38 -10.32 -4.90
C SER A 67 -22.71 -10.38 -4.13
N GLU A 68 -23.60 -11.31 -4.50
CA GLU A 68 -24.86 -11.52 -3.80
C GLU A 68 -24.64 -12.00 -2.35
N LEU A 69 -23.64 -12.88 -2.14
CA LEU A 69 -23.27 -13.38 -0.82
C LEU A 69 -22.77 -12.26 0.11
N ILE A 70 -21.87 -11.40 -0.37
CA ILE A 70 -21.34 -10.27 0.40
C ILE A 70 -22.44 -9.27 0.78
N LEU A 71 -23.43 -9.06 -0.09
CA LEU A 71 -24.51 -8.12 0.20
C LEU A 71 -25.52 -8.65 1.22
N LYS A 72 -25.78 -9.96 1.23
CA LYS A 72 -26.84 -10.57 2.04
C LYS A 72 -26.37 -11.27 3.31
N PHE A 73 -25.16 -11.84 3.34
CA PHE A 73 -24.74 -12.81 4.35
C PHE A 73 -23.40 -12.48 5.03
N GLN A 74 -23.17 -11.21 5.35
CA GLN A 74 -21.91 -10.70 5.94
C GLN A 74 -21.55 -11.31 7.30
N GLN A 75 -22.51 -11.93 8.01
CA GLN A 75 -22.28 -12.48 9.34
C GLN A 75 -21.83 -13.95 9.32
N GLN A 76 -21.78 -14.59 8.14
CA GLN A 76 -21.51 -16.04 8.05
C GLN A 76 -20.00 -16.33 8.05
N PRO A 77 -19.50 -17.19 8.97
CA PRO A 77 -18.06 -17.43 9.14
C PRO A 77 -17.41 -18.13 7.93
N GLU A 78 -18.17 -18.93 7.18
CA GLU A 78 -17.69 -19.62 5.99
C GLU A 78 -17.41 -18.65 4.83
N LEU A 79 -18.24 -17.60 4.70
CA LEU A 79 -18.01 -16.54 3.74
C LEU A 79 -16.75 -15.74 4.08
N TRP A 80 -16.49 -15.50 5.37
CA TRP A 80 -15.28 -14.80 5.83
C TRP A 80 -14.00 -15.50 5.42
N LYS A 81 -13.94 -16.83 5.52
CA LYS A 81 -12.78 -17.61 5.04
C LYS A 81 -12.50 -17.38 3.56
N GLU A 82 -13.55 -17.25 2.75
CA GLU A 82 -13.39 -16.97 1.31
C GLU A 82 -13.01 -15.51 1.05
N ILE A 83 -13.55 -14.56 1.81
CA ILE A 83 -13.13 -13.14 1.75
C ILE A 83 -11.65 -13.00 2.12
N GLU A 84 -11.19 -13.70 3.16
CA GLU A 84 -9.78 -13.72 3.55
C GLU A 84 -8.88 -14.26 2.43
N LYS A 85 -9.27 -15.36 1.76
CA LYS A 85 -8.54 -15.89 0.61
C LYS A 85 -8.47 -14.89 -0.54
N VAL A 86 -9.60 -14.29 -0.92
CA VAL A 86 -9.66 -13.28 -1.99
C VAL A 86 -8.76 -12.10 -1.65
N THR A 87 -8.87 -11.56 -0.43
CA THR A 87 -8.04 -10.41 -0.04
C THR A 87 -6.56 -10.77 0.10
N ALA A 88 -6.22 -11.98 0.53
CA ALA A 88 -4.83 -12.46 0.59
C ALA A 88 -4.23 -12.56 -0.83
N ALA A 89 -4.99 -13.11 -1.77
CA ALA A 89 -4.60 -13.16 -3.18
C ALA A 89 -4.36 -11.76 -3.77
N LEU A 90 -5.24 -10.80 -3.47
CA LEU A 90 -5.08 -9.40 -3.89
C LEU A 90 -3.83 -8.72 -3.30
N ARG A 91 -3.39 -9.13 -2.11
CA ARG A 91 -2.15 -8.62 -1.50
C ARG A 91 -0.89 -9.28 -2.09
N ALA A 92 -1.00 -10.53 -2.55
CA ALA A 92 0.08 -11.32 -3.13
C ALA A 92 0.22 -11.14 -4.67
N GLU A 93 -0.53 -10.20 -5.27
CA GLU A 93 -0.61 -9.95 -6.73
C GLU A 93 0.78 -9.72 -7.38
N SER A 94 1.81 -9.42 -6.58
CA SER A 94 3.19 -9.23 -6.99
C SER A 94 4.05 -10.51 -7.11
N ASN A 95 3.61 -11.70 -6.67
CA ASN A 95 4.51 -12.88 -6.52
C ASN A 95 3.88 -14.28 -6.73
N SER A 96 2.80 -14.47 -7.50
CA SER A 96 2.18 -15.81 -7.63
C SER A 96 2.06 -16.35 -9.06
N ASP A 97 2.82 -17.41 -9.34
CA ASP A 97 2.56 -18.41 -10.40
C ASP A 97 1.35 -19.32 -10.05
N ASP A 98 0.66 -19.03 -8.95
CA ASP A 98 -0.46 -19.81 -8.45
C ASP A 98 -1.76 -19.49 -9.21
N ILE A 99 -2.29 -20.52 -9.86
CA ILE A 99 -3.52 -20.47 -10.65
C ILE A 99 -4.71 -20.04 -9.78
N GLU A 100 -4.74 -20.43 -8.50
CA GLU A 100 -5.84 -20.05 -7.60
C GLU A 100 -5.81 -18.55 -7.28
N ASN A 101 -4.63 -17.98 -7.01
CA ASN A 101 -4.50 -16.54 -6.76
C ASN A 101 -4.87 -15.71 -7.98
N GLN A 102 -4.47 -16.15 -9.18
CA GLN A 102 -4.86 -15.50 -10.43
C GLN A 102 -6.37 -15.52 -10.64
N PHE A 103 -7.02 -16.67 -10.39
CA PHE A 103 -8.48 -16.79 -10.45
C PHE A 103 -9.17 -15.85 -9.47
N LEU A 104 -8.73 -15.80 -8.19
CA LEU A 104 -9.35 -14.96 -7.18
C LEU A 104 -9.20 -13.46 -7.50
N CYS A 105 -8.04 -13.05 -8.02
CA CYS A 105 -7.81 -11.69 -8.50
C CYS A 105 -8.71 -11.34 -9.70
N GLU A 106 -8.87 -12.26 -10.67
CA GLU A 106 -9.73 -12.06 -11.83
C GLU A 106 -11.22 -12.02 -11.43
N MET A 107 -11.63 -12.90 -10.51
CA MET A 107 -12.98 -12.91 -9.95
C MET A 107 -13.28 -11.58 -9.27
N PHE A 108 -12.35 -11.08 -8.45
CA PHE A 108 -12.51 -9.79 -7.79
C PHE A 108 -12.71 -8.65 -8.80
N ARG A 109 -11.96 -8.63 -9.92
CA ARG A 109 -12.10 -7.61 -10.98
C ARG A 109 -13.47 -7.61 -11.65
N HIS A 110 -14.17 -8.75 -11.66
CA HIS A 110 -15.52 -8.88 -12.21
C HIS A 110 -16.66 -8.50 -11.25
N ILE A 111 -16.35 -8.28 -9.97
CA ILE A 111 -17.30 -7.75 -8.97
C ILE A 111 -17.55 -6.26 -9.24
N SER A 112 -18.75 -5.77 -8.92
CA SER A 112 -19.06 -4.34 -9.02
C SER A 112 -18.19 -3.48 -8.08
N SER A 113 -17.84 -2.27 -8.50
CA SER A 113 -17.00 -1.35 -7.71
C SER A 113 -17.56 -1.07 -6.30
N GLU A 114 -18.88 -0.99 -6.16
CA GLU A 114 -19.53 -0.81 -4.85
C GLU A 114 -19.26 -1.98 -3.90
N VAL A 115 -19.37 -3.21 -4.41
CA VAL A 115 -19.16 -4.43 -3.61
C VAL A 115 -17.67 -4.64 -3.34
N GLN A 116 -16.79 -4.34 -4.29
CA GLN A 116 -15.33 -4.36 -4.07
C GLN A 116 -14.93 -3.40 -2.94
N HIS A 117 -15.45 -2.18 -2.95
CA HIS A 117 -15.20 -1.18 -1.91
C HIS A 117 -15.72 -1.65 -0.54
N LYS A 118 -16.97 -2.15 -0.48
CA LYS A 118 -17.55 -2.70 0.74
C LYS A 118 -16.73 -3.87 1.29
N LEU A 119 -16.35 -4.83 0.43
CA LEU A 119 -15.55 -5.99 0.84
C LEU A 119 -14.24 -5.55 1.48
N LEU A 120 -13.44 -4.69 0.82
CA LEU A 120 -12.15 -4.26 1.35
C LEU A 120 -12.29 -3.50 2.68
N LEU A 121 -13.32 -2.64 2.80
CA LEU A 121 -13.58 -1.91 4.03
C LEU A 121 -13.98 -2.87 5.17
N PHE A 122 -14.90 -3.80 4.91
CA PHE A 122 -15.31 -4.79 5.89
C PHE A 122 -14.17 -5.70 6.32
N THR A 123 -13.35 -6.18 5.38
CA THR A 123 -12.18 -6.99 5.74
C THR A 123 -11.20 -6.21 6.60
N ALA A 124 -10.93 -4.94 6.26
CA ALA A 124 -10.04 -4.10 7.07
C ALA A 124 -10.58 -3.92 8.50
N GLU A 125 -11.89 -3.70 8.69
CA GLU A 125 -12.50 -3.54 10.01
C GLU A 125 -12.43 -4.80 10.89
N HIS A 126 -12.34 -5.98 10.29
CA HIS A 126 -12.29 -7.27 11.01
C HIS A 126 -10.85 -7.81 11.16
N CYS A 127 -9.83 -7.07 10.72
CA CYS A 127 -8.44 -7.48 10.92
C CYS A 127 -7.99 -7.26 12.37
N GLU A 128 -7.51 -8.32 13.01
CA GLU A 128 -6.86 -8.24 14.32
C GLU A 128 -5.46 -7.62 14.23
N ASP A 129 -4.74 -7.91 13.14
CA ASP A 129 -3.40 -7.37 12.92
C ASP A 129 -3.45 -5.96 12.31
N THR A 130 -2.76 -5.02 12.97
CA THR A 130 -2.78 -3.60 12.57
C THR A 130 -2.04 -3.36 11.25
N MET A 131 -1.01 -4.15 10.93
CA MET A 131 -0.28 -4.02 9.68
C MET A 131 -1.14 -4.49 8.49
N GLU A 132 -1.81 -5.64 8.64
CA GLU A 132 -2.73 -6.17 7.62
C GLU A 132 -3.91 -5.20 7.40
N HIS A 133 -4.46 -4.62 8.48
CA HIS A 133 -5.43 -3.54 8.38
C HIS A 133 -4.91 -2.37 7.53
N CYS A 134 -3.69 -1.89 7.79
CA CYS A 134 -3.09 -0.79 7.04
C CYS A 134 -2.85 -1.13 5.55
N LYS A 135 -2.38 -2.34 5.25
CA LYS A 135 -2.17 -2.81 3.87
C LYS A 135 -3.49 -2.92 3.09
N LEU A 136 -4.57 -3.39 3.72
CA LEU A 136 -5.89 -3.47 3.11
C LEU A 136 -6.47 -2.08 2.83
N LEU A 137 -6.35 -1.16 3.77
CA LEU A 137 -6.76 0.22 3.54
C LEU A 137 -5.93 0.86 2.42
N LEU A 138 -4.62 0.64 2.37
CA LEU A 138 -3.79 1.11 1.27
C LEU A 138 -4.26 0.57 -0.08
N LEU A 139 -4.54 -0.74 -0.18
CA LEU A 139 -5.07 -1.37 -1.38
C LEU A 139 -6.41 -0.74 -1.81
N LEU A 140 -7.29 -0.45 -0.84
CA LEU A 140 -8.55 0.25 -1.09
C LEU A 140 -8.30 1.64 -1.66
N LEU A 141 -7.36 2.41 -1.10
CA LEU A 141 -7.02 3.74 -1.58
C LEU A 141 -6.42 3.72 -2.99
N GLN A 142 -5.56 2.75 -3.30
CA GLN A 142 -4.96 2.59 -4.62
C GLN A 142 -5.99 2.27 -5.70
N ARG A 143 -7.04 1.49 -5.36
CA ARG A 143 -8.09 1.08 -6.30
C ARG A 143 -9.24 2.09 -6.40
N PHE A 144 -9.52 2.82 -5.33
CA PHE A 144 -10.64 3.76 -5.27
C PHE A 144 -10.16 5.16 -4.83
N PRO A 145 -9.69 6.01 -5.77
CA PRO A 145 -9.18 7.34 -5.44
C PRO A 145 -10.19 8.23 -4.70
N THR A 146 -11.49 8.03 -4.93
CA THR A 146 -12.56 8.75 -4.21
C THR A 146 -12.58 8.49 -2.71
N ALA A 147 -11.98 7.38 -2.25
CA ALA A 147 -11.88 7.04 -0.84
C ALA A 147 -10.71 7.75 -0.12
N ILE A 148 -9.76 8.34 -0.87
CA ILE A 148 -8.52 8.92 -0.31
C ILE A 148 -8.81 10.13 0.58
N SER A 149 -9.76 10.99 0.22
CA SER A 149 -10.10 12.16 1.03
C SER A 149 -10.61 11.78 2.42
N ASN A 150 -11.35 10.67 2.54
CA ASN A 150 -11.99 10.23 3.78
C ASN A 150 -11.10 9.30 4.61
N ASN A 151 -10.42 8.37 3.95
CA ASN A 151 -9.67 7.30 4.62
C ASN A 151 -8.15 7.55 4.63
N GLY A 152 -7.62 8.39 3.73
CA GLY A 152 -6.19 8.71 3.66
C GLY A 152 -5.64 9.36 4.94
N PRO A 153 -6.22 10.47 5.44
CA PRO A 153 -5.79 11.08 6.70
C PRO A 153 -5.88 10.13 7.89
N ARG A 154 -6.93 9.30 7.95
CA ARG A 154 -7.09 8.29 9.01
C ARG A 154 -6.00 7.24 8.95
N LEU A 155 -5.66 6.75 7.77
CA LEU A 155 -4.59 5.78 7.59
C LEU A 155 -3.22 6.37 7.99
N VAL A 156 -2.96 7.64 7.69
CA VAL A 156 -1.75 8.34 8.17
C VAL A 156 -1.68 8.32 9.70
N GLU A 157 -2.78 8.65 10.39
CA GLU A 157 -2.83 8.65 11.86
C GLU A 157 -2.65 7.24 12.43
N THR A 158 -3.33 6.24 11.85
CA THR A 158 -3.20 4.83 12.25
C THR A 158 -1.76 4.35 12.11
N LEU A 159 -1.09 4.59 10.98
CA LEU A 159 0.29 4.18 10.75
C LEU A 159 1.26 4.83 11.75
N ILE A 160 1.11 6.13 12.00
CA ILE A 160 1.94 6.86 12.97
C ILE A 160 1.72 6.34 14.40
N SER A 161 0.47 6.02 14.74
CA SER A 161 0.12 5.47 16.05
C SER A 161 0.65 4.04 16.21
N ALA A 162 0.44 3.19 15.21
CA ALA A 162 0.89 1.81 15.19
C ALA A 162 2.42 1.71 15.30
N GLU A 163 3.14 2.54 14.54
CA GLU A 163 4.59 2.63 14.62
C GLU A 163 5.05 2.94 16.05
N LYS A 164 4.43 3.90 16.74
CA LYS A 164 4.81 4.29 18.11
C LYS A 164 4.71 3.13 19.12
N HIS A 165 3.76 2.21 18.91
CA HIS A 165 3.52 1.07 19.81
C HIS A 165 4.17 -0.22 19.31
N SER A 166 4.76 -0.21 18.11
CA SER A 166 5.50 -1.34 17.57
C SER A 166 6.85 -1.51 18.26
N VAL A 167 7.32 -2.76 18.32
CA VAL A 167 8.64 -3.12 18.91
C VAL A 167 9.77 -2.37 18.21
N ASP A 168 9.68 -2.23 16.88
CA ASP A 168 10.70 -1.59 16.07
C ASP A 168 10.44 -0.09 15.83
N GLY A 169 9.45 0.50 16.51
CA GLY A 169 9.04 1.89 16.29
C GLY A 169 10.11 2.94 16.58
N HIS A 170 11.18 2.52 17.25
CA HIS A 170 12.32 3.35 17.64
C HIS A 170 13.34 3.42 16.50
N TYR A 171 13.34 2.43 15.61
CA TYR A 171 14.19 2.38 14.44
C TYR A 171 13.53 3.12 13.27
N PRO A 172 14.24 4.03 12.59
CA PRO A 172 13.69 4.73 11.44
C PRO A 172 13.32 3.81 10.29
N ILE A 173 14.06 2.71 10.09
CA ILE A 173 13.73 1.68 9.10
C ILE A 173 12.85 0.64 9.79
N ASN A 174 11.54 0.76 9.61
CA ASN A 174 10.56 -0.21 10.07
C ASN A 174 9.43 -0.36 9.03
N SER A 175 8.65 -1.43 9.14
CA SER A 175 7.60 -1.79 8.20
C SER A 175 6.48 -0.75 8.11
N TYR A 176 6.07 -0.16 9.23
CA TYR A 176 5.03 0.89 9.26
C TYR A 176 5.50 2.18 8.57
N ARG A 177 6.73 2.62 8.87
CA ARG A 177 7.29 3.82 8.25
C ARG A 177 7.58 3.60 6.77
N ARG A 178 8.01 2.40 6.38
CA ARG A 178 8.17 2.04 4.97
C ARG A 178 6.84 2.15 4.23
N LEU A 179 5.78 1.53 4.74
CA LEU A 179 4.43 1.61 4.14
C LEU A 179 3.92 3.06 4.05
N LEU A 180 4.16 3.85 5.09
CA LEU A 180 3.81 5.28 5.12
C LEU A 180 4.56 6.07 4.04
N VAL A 181 5.88 5.96 4.01
CA VAL A 181 6.76 6.83 3.21
C VAL A 181 6.86 6.39 1.75
N CYS A 182 6.91 5.08 1.50
CA CYS A 182 7.12 4.54 0.16
C CYS A 182 5.82 4.32 -0.62
N ASP A 183 4.69 4.09 0.07
CA ASP A 183 3.45 3.71 -0.61
C ASP A 183 2.33 4.74 -0.38
N LEU A 184 2.07 5.12 0.88
CA LEU A 184 0.97 6.03 1.18
C LEU A 184 1.27 7.46 0.75
N LEU A 185 2.41 8.06 1.15
CA LEU A 185 2.72 9.46 0.80
C LEU A 185 2.73 9.70 -0.72
N PRO A 186 3.33 8.85 -1.57
CA PRO A 186 3.25 9.00 -3.02
C PRO A 186 1.82 8.91 -3.55
N LEU A 187 0.99 8.01 -3.01
CA LEU A 187 -0.43 7.91 -3.37
C LEU A 187 -1.21 9.19 -3.02
N LEU A 188 -0.91 9.79 -1.87
CA LEU A 188 -1.51 11.04 -1.43
C LEU A 188 -1.07 12.24 -2.28
N SER A 189 0.09 12.15 -2.95
CA SER A 189 0.63 13.20 -3.81
C SER A 189 -0.01 13.28 -5.20
N SER A 190 -0.97 12.40 -5.53
CA SER A 190 -1.63 12.41 -6.84
C SER A 190 -2.41 13.72 -7.06
N GLU A 191 -2.22 14.34 -8.24
CA GLU A 191 -2.67 15.71 -8.56
C GLU A 191 -4.20 15.92 -8.42
N ASP A 192 -4.99 14.86 -8.56
CA ASP A 192 -6.45 14.91 -8.54
C ASP A 192 -7.07 14.91 -7.12
N ILE A 193 -6.25 14.88 -6.06
CA ILE A 193 -6.71 14.61 -4.71
C ILE A 193 -6.46 15.80 -3.79
N LYS A 194 -7.54 16.35 -3.22
CA LYS A 194 -7.45 17.32 -2.12
C LYS A 194 -7.47 16.59 -0.79
N ILE A 195 -6.40 16.74 -0.02
CA ILE A 195 -6.23 16.11 1.29
C ILE A 195 -6.09 17.21 2.33
N GLU A 196 -6.92 17.14 3.37
CA GLU A 196 -6.87 18.08 4.48
C GLU A 196 -6.00 17.51 5.61
N LEU A 197 -4.69 17.79 5.56
CA LEU A 197 -3.77 17.52 6.66
C LEU A 197 -3.38 18.81 7.37
N SER A 198 -3.36 18.79 8.70
CA SER A 198 -2.86 19.94 9.48
C SER A 198 -1.37 20.19 9.22
N SER A 199 -0.93 21.45 9.29
CA SER A 199 0.49 21.80 9.12
C SER A 199 1.40 21.03 10.09
N LYS A 200 0.95 20.79 11.32
CA LYS A 200 1.69 19.99 12.31
C LYS A 200 1.90 18.55 11.84
N MET A 201 0.89 17.95 11.20
CA MET A 201 1.00 16.60 10.66
C MET A 201 1.95 16.57 9.46
N LEU A 202 1.83 17.54 8.54
CA LEU A 202 2.70 17.69 7.37
C LEU A 202 4.18 17.76 7.76
N TYR A 203 4.52 18.60 8.75
CA TYR A 203 5.89 18.66 9.28
C TYR A 203 6.37 17.34 9.88
N LYS A 204 5.49 16.65 10.63
CA LYS A 204 5.82 15.35 11.22
C LYS A 204 6.09 14.28 10.16
N LEU A 205 5.30 14.27 9.08
CA LEU A 205 5.48 13.38 7.94
C LEU A 205 6.81 13.65 7.23
N LEU A 206 7.12 14.93 6.99
CA LEU A 206 8.38 15.31 6.36
C LEU A 206 9.58 14.84 7.19
N HIS A 207 9.58 15.08 8.50
CA HIS A 207 10.64 14.60 9.39
C HIS A 207 10.81 13.07 9.33
N LYS A 208 9.71 12.31 9.39
CA LYS A 208 9.75 10.85 9.31
C LYS A 208 10.30 10.35 7.97
N ALA A 209 9.90 10.98 6.86
CA ALA A 209 10.41 10.64 5.54
C ALA A 209 11.89 10.91 5.42
N ILE A 210 12.36 12.09 5.86
CA ILE A 210 13.78 12.45 5.87
C ILE A 210 14.58 11.43 6.69
N GLU A 211 14.14 11.15 7.92
CA GLU A 211 14.83 10.20 8.79
C GLU A 211 14.88 8.78 8.18
N PHE A 212 13.77 8.30 7.60
CA PHE A 212 13.70 7.01 6.92
C PHE A 212 14.70 6.92 5.77
N TYR A 213 14.68 7.88 4.83
CA TYR A 213 15.52 7.83 3.63
C TYR A 213 17.01 8.03 3.95
N LEU A 214 17.36 8.86 4.94
CA LEU A 214 18.76 9.02 5.35
C LEU A 214 19.33 7.74 5.97
N TYR A 215 18.57 7.08 6.85
CA TYR A 215 19.00 5.77 7.39
C TYR A 215 19.09 4.72 6.28
N TYR A 216 18.14 4.71 5.34
CA TYR A 216 18.17 3.81 4.19
C TYR A 216 19.41 4.01 3.31
N LEU A 217 19.86 5.26 3.16
CA LEU A 217 21.06 5.66 2.41
C LEU A 217 22.38 5.40 3.17
N GLY A 218 22.34 4.81 4.36
CA GLY A 218 23.55 4.47 5.12
C GLY A 218 24.11 5.60 5.98
N PHE A 219 23.36 6.70 6.20
CA PHE A 219 23.75 7.73 7.17
C PHE A 219 23.61 7.28 8.63
N GLY A 220 22.94 6.15 8.89
CA GLY A 220 22.79 5.56 10.21
C GLY A 220 23.43 4.17 10.31
N SER A 221 23.92 3.82 11.49
CA SER A 221 24.36 2.47 11.84
C SER A 221 23.13 1.63 12.19
N SER A 222 22.51 0.97 11.20
CA SER A 222 21.46 -0.02 11.43
C SER A 222 21.81 -1.35 10.75
N PRO A 223 21.65 -2.50 11.43
CA PRO A 223 22.04 -3.82 10.93
C PRO A 223 21.04 -4.45 9.94
N VAL A 224 20.04 -3.72 9.46
CA VAL A 224 18.95 -4.31 8.67
C VAL A 224 19.24 -4.21 7.17
N GLN A 225 19.97 -5.20 6.66
CA GLN A 225 19.93 -5.59 5.25
C GLN A 225 18.71 -6.49 5.01
N ASP A 226 17.51 -5.94 5.07
CA ASP A 226 16.35 -6.69 4.55
C ASP A 226 16.31 -6.53 3.04
N ASN A 227 16.65 -7.63 2.36
CA ASN A 227 16.68 -7.76 0.90
C ASN A 227 15.29 -7.72 0.23
N GLU A 228 14.23 -7.38 0.95
CA GLU A 228 12.86 -7.43 0.43
C GLU A 228 12.46 -6.14 -0.31
N LEU A 229 13.17 -5.83 -1.40
CA LEU A 229 12.98 -4.71 -2.35
C LEU A 229 13.84 -3.48 -2.05
N LYS A 230 14.89 -3.34 -2.88
CA LYS A 230 15.71 -2.14 -2.99
C LYS A 230 14.85 -0.96 -3.43
N ILE A 231 14.96 0.17 -2.73
CA ILE A 231 14.32 1.41 -3.13
C ILE A 231 15.17 2.01 -4.25
N GLU A 232 14.62 2.01 -5.46
CA GLU A 232 15.19 2.74 -6.58
C GLU A 232 15.09 4.25 -6.35
N GLU A 233 16.17 4.97 -6.67
CA GLU A 233 16.28 6.43 -6.58
C GLU A 233 15.73 7.06 -5.27
N PRO A 234 16.28 6.70 -4.10
CA PRO A 234 15.77 7.15 -2.80
C PRO A 234 15.74 8.69 -2.64
N TRP A 235 16.73 9.40 -3.22
CA TRP A 235 16.75 10.86 -3.22
C TRP A 235 15.58 11.46 -4.02
N SER A 236 15.28 10.90 -5.21
CA SER A 236 14.16 11.34 -6.04
C SER A 236 12.83 11.16 -5.31
N LYS A 237 12.64 10.02 -4.64
CA LYS A 237 11.44 9.78 -3.82
C LYS A 237 11.33 10.74 -2.63
N LEU A 238 12.44 11.00 -1.93
CA LEU A 238 12.45 11.98 -0.83
C LEU A 238 12.12 13.40 -1.31
N PHE A 239 12.65 13.81 -2.47
CA PHE A 239 12.30 15.11 -3.05
C PHE A 239 10.84 15.19 -3.50
N GLY A 240 10.28 14.10 -4.03
CA GLY A 240 8.84 14.02 -4.31
C GLY A 240 7.99 14.24 -3.05
N VAL A 241 8.38 13.64 -1.91
CA VAL A 241 7.71 13.88 -0.62
C VAL A 241 7.85 15.33 -0.16
N LEU A 242 9.02 15.95 -0.33
CA LEU A 242 9.25 17.36 -0.01
C LEU A 242 8.40 18.29 -0.89
N GLU A 243 8.28 18.01 -2.18
CA GLU A 243 7.45 18.79 -3.11
C GLU A 243 5.97 18.68 -2.77
N PHE A 244 5.49 17.46 -2.50
CA PHE A 244 4.12 17.22 -2.04
C PHE A 244 3.81 18.00 -0.76
N ILE A 245 4.60 17.81 0.29
CA ILE A 245 4.37 18.44 1.59
C ILE A 245 4.53 19.95 1.50
N GLY A 246 5.55 20.43 0.77
CA GLY A 246 5.78 21.85 0.55
C GLY A 246 4.59 22.51 -0.14
N THR A 247 4.01 21.86 -1.15
CA THR A 247 2.82 22.36 -1.84
C THR A 247 1.62 22.47 -0.88
N GLN A 248 1.40 21.47 -0.03
CA GLN A 248 0.34 21.49 0.98
C GLN A 248 0.55 22.58 2.05
N LEU A 249 1.81 22.92 2.35
CA LEU A 249 2.18 24.00 3.28
C LEU A 249 2.16 25.39 2.63
N GLY A 250 1.92 25.49 1.31
CA GLY A 250 1.97 26.75 0.58
C GLY A 250 3.39 27.31 0.40
N TRP A 251 4.40 26.43 0.41
CA TRP A 251 5.79 26.81 0.14
C TRP A 251 6.00 27.23 -1.31
N GLU A 252 6.98 28.09 -1.54
CA GLU A 252 7.27 28.55 -2.90
C GLU A 252 7.74 27.38 -3.81
N PRO A 253 7.03 27.11 -4.93
CA PRO A 253 7.40 26.06 -5.89
C PRO A 253 8.84 26.20 -6.40
N TYR A 254 9.33 27.44 -6.45
CA TYR A 254 10.69 27.76 -6.86
C TYR A 254 11.77 27.09 -6.00
N LEU A 255 11.50 26.74 -4.73
CA LEU A 255 12.49 26.07 -3.88
C LEU A 255 12.22 24.57 -3.71
N ILE A 256 10.96 24.14 -3.77
CA ILE A 256 10.57 22.75 -3.48
C ILE A 256 10.56 21.85 -4.72
N ASN A 257 10.61 22.42 -5.92
CA ASN A 257 10.64 21.65 -7.17
C ASN A 257 12.08 21.26 -7.55
N PHE A 258 12.37 19.98 -7.35
CA PHE A 258 13.57 19.30 -7.80
C PHE A 258 13.23 18.62 -9.13
N GLY A 259 13.38 19.34 -10.23
CA GLY A 259 13.13 18.81 -11.57
C GLY A 259 14.00 17.58 -11.90
N ARG A 260 13.82 16.96 -13.06
CA ARG A 260 14.63 15.79 -13.43
C ARG A 260 16.10 16.13 -13.72
N ASP A 261 16.40 17.38 -14.08
CA ASP A 261 17.71 17.79 -14.63
C ASP A 261 18.28 19.05 -13.94
N TRP A 262 18.22 19.15 -12.62
CA TRP A 262 18.82 20.29 -11.90
C TRP A 262 20.30 20.05 -11.57
N SER A 263 21.13 21.10 -11.65
CA SER A 263 22.53 21.05 -11.22
C SER A 263 22.71 21.58 -9.80
N LYS A 264 23.69 21.04 -9.06
CA LYS A 264 24.02 21.51 -7.69
C LYS A 264 24.25 23.02 -7.62
N GLU A 265 24.95 23.56 -8.61
CA GLU A 265 25.20 24.99 -8.70
C GLU A 265 23.91 25.78 -8.93
N GLU A 266 23.07 25.36 -9.88
CA GLU A 266 21.80 26.02 -10.16
C GLU A 266 20.90 26.07 -8.92
N TYR A 267 20.75 24.94 -8.20
CA TYR A 267 19.91 24.91 -7.01
C TYR A 267 20.49 25.72 -5.85
N TRP A 268 21.82 25.75 -5.70
CA TRP A 268 22.47 26.65 -4.74
C TRP A 268 22.18 28.12 -5.05
N GLN A 269 22.25 28.51 -6.32
CA GLN A 269 21.87 29.87 -6.75
C GLN A 269 20.38 30.15 -6.47
N ARG A 270 19.49 29.16 -6.62
CA ARG A 270 18.06 29.29 -6.25
C ARG A 270 17.91 29.58 -4.75
N ILE A 271 18.61 28.85 -3.88
CA ILE A 271 18.63 29.08 -2.42
C ILE A 271 19.12 30.50 -2.10
N LEU A 272 20.27 30.92 -2.65
CA LEU A 272 20.84 32.24 -2.38
C LEU A 272 19.91 33.37 -2.81
N LYS A 273 19.35 33.27 -4.02
CA LYS A 273 18.40 34.25 -4.55
C LYS A 273 17.14 34.33 -3.69
N PHE A 274 16.61 33.18 -3.28
CA PHE A 274 15.44 33.11 -2.40
C PHE A 274 15.72 33.78 -1.05
N TYR A 275 16.85 33.46 -0.40
CA TYR A 275 17.27 34.07 0.86
C TYR A 275 17.42 35.60 0.75
N GLN A 276 18.11 36.08 -0.29
CA GLN A 276 18.32 37.52 -0.53
C GLN A 276 17.02 38.27 -0.79
N THR A 277 16.07 37.66 -1.50
CA THR A 277 14.78 38.29 -1.85
C THR A 277 13.85 38.34 -0.64
N LYS A 278 13.86 37.31 0.20
CA LYS A 278 12.96 37.16 1.37
C LYS A 278 13.48 37.77 2.66
N SER A 279 14.75 38.17 2.73
CA SER A 279 15.33 38.92 3.87
C SER A 279 14.58 40.22 4.25
N LYS A 280 13.58 40.63 3.44
CA LYS A 280 12.79 41.86 3.62
C LYS A 280 11.36 41.63 4.15
N VAL A 281 10.92 40.38 4.34
CA VAL A 281 9.57 40.01 4.81
C VAL A 281 9.68 38.90 5.86
N PRO A 282 8.87 38.87 6.94
CA PRO A 282 8.88 37.77 7.89
C PRO A 282 8.65 36.41 7.19
N MET A 283 9.59 35.49 7.39
CA MET A 283 9.71 34.20 6.67
C MET A 283 8.95 33.07 7.37
N ASP A 284 8.52 32.06 6.61
CA ASP A 284 8.41 30.69 7.13
C ASP A 284 9.80 30.04 7.09
N GLU A 285 10.62 30.31 8.12
CA GLU A 285 12.02 29.88 8.25
C GLU A 285 12.22 28.38 7.97
N LYS A 286 11.15 27.59 8.14
CA LYS A 286 11.14 26.15 7.95
C LYS A 286 11.39 25.75 6.50
N GLN A 287 10.79 26.44 5.51
CA GLN A 287 10.97 26.09 4.09
C GLN A 287 12.46 26.09 3.73
N LEU A 288 13.15 27.20 4.06
CA LEU A 288 14.57 27.35 3.78
C LEU A 288 15.40 26.32 4.56
N LEU A 289 15.09 26.10 5.83
CA LEU A 289 15.79 25.13 6.67
C LEU A 289 15.75 23.72 6.08
N PHE A 290 14.56 23.23 5.70
CA PHE A 290 14.41 21.89 5.12
C PHE A 290 15.11 21.77 3.76
N CYS A 291 14.91 22.75 2.88
CA CYS A 291 15.50 22.75 1.53
C CYS A 291 17.03 22.79 1.56
N VAL A 292 17.62 23.63 2.41
CA VAL A 292 19.07 23.75 2.56
C VAL A 292 19.65 22.49 3.22
N SER A 293 19.03 21.99 4.29
CA SER A 293 19.51 20.80 4.99
C SER A 293 19.51 19.57 4.08
N LEU A 294 18.43 19.35 3.32
CA LEU A 294 18.34 18.21 2.39
C LEU A 294 19.32 18.34 1.23
N PHE A 295 19.49 19.55 0.69
CA PHE A 295 20.49 19.79 -0.34
C PHE A 295 21.91 19.51 0.16
N PHE A 296 22.25 20.01 1.35
CA PHE A 296 23.54 19.74 1.98
C PHE A 296 23.77 18.24 2.18
N LEU A 297 22.78 17.51 2.71
CA LEU A 297 22.88 16.07 2.95
C LEU A 297 23.03 15.28 1.64
N LYS A 298 22.35 15.67 0.56
CA LYS A 298 22.56 15.07 -0.77
C LYS A 298 23.98 15.29 -1.27
N CYS A 299 24.48 16.53 -1.19
CA CYS A 299 25.85 16.85 -1.59
C CYS A 299 26.88 16.06 -0.78
N LEU A 300 26.66 15.94 0.53
CA LEU A 300 27.50 15.16 1.43
C LEU A 300 27.46 13.67 1.09
N HIS A 301 26.28 13.11 0.81
CA HIS A 301 26.13 11.71 0.38
C HIS A 301 26.92 11.42 -0.90
N GLU A 302 26.73 12.24 -1.93
CA GLU A 302 27.43 12.11 -3.21
C GLU A 302 28.95 12.24 -3.05
N TYR A 303 29.39 13.18 -2.19
CA TYR A 303 30.80 13.35 -1.87
C TYR A 303 31.38 12.10 -1.18
N ILE A 304 30.74 11.59 -0.13
CA ILE A 304 31.18 10.37 0.57
C ILE A 304 31.27 9.20 -0.41
N HIS A 305 30.25 9.01 -1.25
CA HIS A 305 30.23 7.94 -2.24
C HIS A 305 31.33 8.08 -3.30
N SER A 306 31.77 9.31 -3.61
CA SER A 306 32.91 9.55 -4.51
C SER A 306 34.26 9.20 -3.88
N LEU A 307 34.36 9.19 -2.54
CA LEU A 307 35.59 8.85 -1.82
C LEU A 307 35.82 7.34 -1.68
N THR A 308 34.76 6.53 -1.81
CA THR A 308 34.79 5.06 -1.73
C THR A 308 34.23 4.45 -3.03
N PRO A 309 34.97 4.50 -4.16
CA PRO A 309 34.57 3.82 -5.38
C PRO A 309 34.40 2.31 -5.15
N GLU A 310 33.40 1.70 -5.78
CA GLU A 310 33.22 0.25 -5.76
C GLU A 310 34.46 -0.44 -6.36
N SER A 311 35.27 -1.07 -5.50
CA SER A 311 36.42 -1.84 -5.93
C SER A 311 35.96 -3.12 -6.62
N SER A 312 36.53 -3.42 -7.78
CA SER A 312 36.30 -4.69 -8.48
C SER A 312 36.66 -5.88 -7.59
N PRO A 313 35.96 -7.03 -7.71
CA PRO A 313 36.23 -8.19 -6.86
C PRO A 313 37.71 -8.61 -6.97
N GLY A 314 38.41 -8.63 -5.84
CA GLY A 314 39.85 -8.94 -5.75
C GLY A 314 40.79 -7.73 -5.62
N GLN A 315 40.27 -6.50 -5.64
CA GLN A 315 41.07 -5.29 -5.37
C GLN A 315 40.80 -4.74 -3.97
N THR A 316 41.85 -4.24 -3.31
CA THR A 316 41.71 -3.49 -2.05
C THR A 316 40.91 -2.21 -2.32
N PRO A 317 39.89 -1.89 -1.48
CA PRO A 317 39.10 -0.68 -1.64
C PRO A 317 40.00 0.55 -1.59
N LEU A 318 39.96 1.35 -2.65
CA LEU A 318 40.68 2.61 -2.74
C LEU A 318 39.88 3.66 -1.98
N THR A 319 40.39 4.13 -0.85
CA THR A 319 39.81 5.28 -0.13
C THR A 319 40.53 6.54 -0.56
N TYR A 320 39.83 7.48 -1.19
CA TYR A 320 40.38 8.80 -1.45
C TYR A 320 40.25 9.66 -0.20
N LEU A 321 41.32 10.40 0.13
CA LEU A 321 41.34 11.33 1.25
C LEU A 321 41.65 12.72 0.70
N MET A 322 40.85 13.70 1.08
CA MET A 322 41.05 15.08 0.65
C MET A 322 42.28 15.63 1.38
N VAL A 323 43.32 15.96 0.62
CA VAL A 323 44.49 16.69 1.13
C VAL A 323 44.27 18.14 0.75
N GLU A 324 43.96 18.98 1.74
CA GLU A 324 43.89 20.41 1.55
C GLU A 324 45.33 20.94 1.38
N ALA A 325 45.71 21.27 0.15
CA ALA A 325 46.99 21.90 -0.13
C ALA A 325 46.90 23.39 0.24
N PHE A 326 47.41 23.75 1.41
CA PHE A 326 47.69 25.15 1.72
C PHE A 326 48.86 25.59 0.84
N ASN A 327 48.61 26.57 -0.03
CA ASN A 327 49.71 27.31 -0.66
C ASN A 327 50.25 28.28 0.39
N ASP A 328 51.54 28.14 0.73
CA ASP A 328 52.29 29.05 1.61
C ASP A 328 52.30 30.50 1.10
#